data_AF-A0A133UL22-F1
#
_entry.id   AF-A0A133UL22-F1
#
_cell.length_a   1.000
_cell.length_b   1.000
_cell.length_c   1.000
_cell.angle_alpha   90.00
_cell.angle_beta   90.00
_cell.angle_gamma   90.00
#
_symmetry.space_group_name_H-M   'P 1'
#
loop_
_entity.id
_entity.type
_entity.pdbx_description
1 polymer ?
#
loop_
_entity_poly.entity_id
_entity_poly.type
_entity_poly.pdbx_seq_one_letter_code
_entity_poly.pdbx_strand_id
1 'polypeptide(L)'
;MSITKVENKSDILEKDETFLEKEDNTPSPSKIKEKVETVENEIEDLLSSQWSYAKQMLKFSFSSWIFGLSFFIASLIIYKGPEFLLKIPPLSLSLLVGACAAPITIASIFLRNKNKRIQKLKNKKSKLLSQYEKALILSEKKKEEILHSLLRHDVKNKIRIAQGYHKILQKFELSEEVKDYLKKANKAIRKSTDIIEKVRTLREIRNENMVKNIKINPILEKLIANNKDIADQNNIQIKKKATDCKIRGGELLEELFSNLIENSIKHSNGNKI
;
A
#
# COMPACT_ATOMS: atom_id res chain seq x y z
N MET A 1 4.84 -54.29 8.92
CA MET A 1 6.02 -53.42 9.11
C MET A 1 6.24 -52.72 7.78
N SER A 2 5.93 -51.44 7.55
CA SER A 2 5.42 -50.35 8.37
C SER A 2 4.62 -49.44 7.44
N ILE A 3 3.42 -49.01 7.86
CA ILE A 3 2.57 -48.09 7.11
C ILE A 3 3.10 -46.68 7.39
N THR A 4 3.82 -46.09 6.45
CA THR A 4 4.33 -44.72 6.58
C THR A 4 3.19 -43.74 6.33
N LYS A 5 2.80 -43.08 7.41
CA LYS A 5 1.80 -42.02 7.54
C LYS A 5 2.13 -40.87 6.58
N VAL A 6 1.41 -40.79 5.46
CA VAL A 6 1.37 -39.59 4.61
C VAL A 6 0.45 -38.60 5.31
N GLU A 7 1.01 -37.74 6.17
CA GLU A 7 0.31 -36.59 6.71
C GLU A 7 -0.08 -35.65 5.56
N ASN A 8 -1.38 -35.45 5.40
CA ASN A 8 -1.98 -34.70 4.32
C ASN A 8 -1.65 -33.21 4.48
N LYS A 9 -0.99 -32.61 3.49
CA LYS A 9 -0.52 -31.20 3.52
C LYS A 9 -1.67 -30.18 3.61
N SER A 10 -2.93 -30.62 3.42
CA SER A 10 -4.14 -29.84 3.71
C SER A 10 -4.37 -29.60 5.20
N ASP A 11 -4.00 -30.56 6.06
CA ASP A 11 -4.33 -30.54 7.49
C ASP A 11 -3.36 -29.65 8.28
N ILE A 12 -2.18 -29.41 7.71
CA ILE A 12 -1.20 -28.43 8.20
C ILE A 12 -1.76 -26.99 8.01
N LEU A 13 -2.58 -26.76 6.98
CA LEU A 13 -3.08 -25.43 6.62
C LEU A 13 -4.34 -25.00 7.40
N GLU A 14 -5.15 -25.94 7.90
CA GLU A 14 -6.28 -25.61 8.80
C GLU A 14 -5.79 -25.22 10.21
N LYS A 15 -4.71 -25.83 10.69
CA LYS A 15 -4.08 -25.43 11.96
C LYS A 15 -3.55 -23.98 11.94
N ASP A 16 -3.05 -23.53 10.80
CA ASP A 16 -2.56 -22.15 10.63
C ASP A 16 -3.68 -21.10 10.60
N GLU A 17 -4.92 -21.48 10.26
CA GLU A 17 -6.07 -20.57 10.34
C GLU A 17 -6.46 -20.29 11.80
N THR A 18 -6.37 -21.29 12.69
CA THR A 18 -6.63 -21.10 14.13
C THR A 18 -5.54 -20.32 14.88
N PHE A 19 -4.32 -20.23 14.34
CA PHE A 19 -3.24 -19.45 14.95
C PHE A 19 -3.36 -17.94 14.69
N LEU A 20 -4.10 -17.53 13.67
CA LEU A 20 -4.17 -16.14 13.21
C LEU A 20 -5.38 -15.34 13.78
N GLU A 21 -6.23 -15.98 14.58
CA GLU A 21 -7.36 -15.33 15.26
C GLU A 21 -7.04 -14.88 16.70
N LYS A 22 -5.82 -15.13 17.22
CA LYS A 22 -5.42 -14.62 18.54
C LYS A 22 -4.97 -13.17 18.45
N GLU A 23 -5.72 -12.33 19.13
CA GLU A 23 -5.79 -10.86 19.11
C GLU A 23 -4.53 -10.09 19.55
N ASP A 24 -3.35 -10.71 19.61
CA ASP A 24 -2.14 -10.07 20.17
C ASP A 24 -0.88 -10.15 19.29
N ASN A 25 -1.02 -10.61 18.05
CA ASN A 25 0.10 -10.64 17.09
C ASN A 25 -0.40 -10.24 15.71
N THR A 26 -0.69 -8.95 15.48
CA THR A 26 -0.78 -8.46 14.10
C THR A 26 0.56 -8.74 13.42
N PRO A 27 0.62 -9.65 12.43
CA PRO A 27 1.88 -10.06 11.87
C PRO A 27 2.55 -8.87 11.18
N SER A 28 3.86 -8.71 11.38
CA SER A 28 4.67 -7.67 10.73
C SER A 28 4.36 -7.61 9.22
N PRO A 29 4.29 -6.41 8.59
CA PRO A 29 4.06 -6.28 7.15
C PRO A 29 4.97 -7.18 6.30
N SER A 30 6.22 -7.41 6.75
CA SER A 30 7.15 -8.34 6.11
C SER A 30 6.65 -9.79 6.08
N LYS A 31 6.10 -10.30 7.19
CA LYS A 31 5.53 -11.66 7.29
C LYS A 31 4.28 -11.82 6.43
N ILE A 32 3.47 -10.76 6.31
CA ILE A 32 2.28 -10.79 5.44
C ILE A 32 2.72 -10.80 3.97
N LYS A 33 3.72 -9.99 3.59
CA LYS A 33 4.29 -9.97 2.23
C LYS A 33 4.83 -11.34 1.82
N GLU A 34 5.58 -11.99 2.70
CA GLU A 34 6.11 -13.35 2.48
C GLU A 34 4.99 -14.38 2.24
N LYS A 35 3.90 -14.30 3.01
CA LYS A 35 2.73 -15.15 2.81
C LYS A 35 2.00 -14.86 1.49
N VAL A 36 1.91 -13.59 1.07
CA VAL A 36 1.34 -13.21 -0.23
C VAL A 36 2.17 -13.80 -1.37
N GLU A 37 3.49 -13.67 -1.31
CA GLU A 37 4.43 -14.19 -2.30
C GLU A 37 4.37 -15.73 -2.39
N THR A 38 4.26 -16.41 -1.25
CA THR A 38 4.07 -17.86 -1.20
C THR A 38 2.77 -18.28 -1.89
N VAL A 39 1.67 -17.56 -1.65
CA VAL A 39 0.37 -17.84 -2.29
C VAL A 39 0.41 -17.53 -3.80
N GLU A 40 1.12 -16.48 -4.21
CA GLU A 40 1.35 -16.16 -5.63
C GLU A 40 2.10 -17.29 -6.34
N ASN A 41 3.20 -17.75 -5.75
CA ASN A 41 4.00 -18.85 -6.27
C ASN A 41 3.17 -20.16 -6.36
N GLU A 42 2.34 -20.47 -5.37
CA GLU A 42 1.44 -21.65 -5.44
C GLU A 42 0.40 -21.51 -6.56
N ILE A 43 -0.15 -20.32 -6.79
CA ILE A 43 -1.08 -20.08 -7.90
C ILE A 43 -0.37 -20.26 -9.24
N GLU A 44 0.84 -19.72 -9.40
CA GLU A 44 1.62 -19.82 -10.63
C GLU A 44 2.04 -21.26 -10.95
N ASP A 45 2.48 -22.01 -9.94
CA ASP A 45 2.78 -23.44 -10.07
C ASP A 45 1.54 -24.24 -10.48
N LEU A 46 0.38 -23.96 -9.86
CA LEU A 46 -0.87 -24.61 -10.24
C LEU A 46 -1.31 -24.27 -11.67
N LEU A 47 -1.07 -23.05 -12.16
CA LEU A 47 -1.39 -22.63 -13.52
C LEU A 47 -0.46 -23.22 -14.56
N SER A 48 0.85 -23.24 -14.32
CA SER A 48 1.84 -23.81 -15.23
C SER A 48 1.66 -25.34 -15.38
N SER A 49 1.33 -26.00 -14.28
CA SER A 49 0.98 -27.41 -14.22
C SER A 49 -0.25 -27.73 -15.10
N GLN A 50 -1.30 -26.89 -15.08
CA GLN A 50 -2.54 -27.14 -15.85
C GLN A 50 -2.29 -27.36 -17.34
N TRP A 51 -1.44 -26.56 -17.97
CA TRP A 51 -1.19 -26.64 -19.41
C TRP A 51 -0.51 -27.95 -19.82
N SER A 52 0.47 -28.41 -19.03
CA SER A 52 1.17 -29.66 -19.30
C SER A 52 0.26 -30.88 -19.11
N TYR A 53 -0.49 -30.90 -18.01
CA TYR A 53 -1.39 -32.01 -17.69
C TYR A 53 -2.61 -32.08 -18.63
N ALA A 54 -3.22 -30.94 -18.99
CA ALA A 54 -4.31 -30.93 -19.97
C ALA A 54 -3.86 -31.47 -21.32
N LYS A 55 -2.65 -31.10 -21.76
CA LYS A 55 -2.06 -31.60 -23.01
C LYS A 55 -1.81 -33.11 -22.98
N GLN A 56 -1.28 -33.65 -21.87
CA GLN A 56 -1.11 -35.09 -21.71
C GLN A 56 -2.45 -35.83 -21.66
N MET A 57 -3.42 -35.33 -20.91
CA MET A 57 -4.72 -35.96 -20.74
C MET A 57 -5.53 -35.98 -22.04
N LEU A 58 -5.45 -34.91 -22.84
CA LEU A 58 -6.01 -34.89 -24.20
C LEU A 58 -5.34 -35.94 -25.08
N LYS A 59 -4.01 -36.02 -25.09
CA LYS A 59 -3.28 -37.07 -25.84
C LYS A 59 -3.72 -38.48 -25.45
N PHE A 60 -3.80 -38.79 -24.15
CA PHE A 60 -4.28 -40.10 -23.69
C PHE A 60 -5.73 -40.37 -24.06
N SER A 61 -6.60 -39.36 -23.99
CA SER A 61 -8.01 -39.48 -24.38
C SER A 61 -8.15 -39.75 -25.89
N PHE A 62 -7.39 -39.05 -26.73
CA PHE A 62 -7.34 -39.30 -28.18
C PHE A 62 -6.77 -40.69 -28.50
N SER A 63 -5.68 -41.10 -27.84
CA SER A 63 -5.08 -42.42 -28.03
C SER A 63 -6.02 -43.55 -27.59
N SER A 64 -6.68 -43.41 -26.44
CA SER A 64 -7.65 -44.38 -25.93
C SER A 64 -8.87 -44.49 -26.87
N TRP A 65 -9.32 -43.36 -27.44
CA TRP A 65 -10.39 -43.35 -28.42
C TRP A 65 -10.01 -44.07 -29.73
N ILE A 66 -8.85 -43.76 -30.31
CA ILE A 66 -8.35 -44.41 -31.53
C ILE A 66 -8.21 -45.93 -31.31
N PHE A 67 -7.67 -46.33 -30.15
CA PHE A 67 -7.47 -47.73 -29.81
C PHE A 67 -8.81 -48.47 -29.60
N GLY A 68 -9.75 -47.86 -28.88
CA GLY A 68 -11.09 -48.42 -28.67
C GLY A 68 -11.88 -48.55 -29.97
N LEU A 69 -11.81 -47.54 -30.85
CA LEU A 69 -12.43 -47.58 -32.18
C LEU A 69 -11.82 -48.66 -33.07
N SER A 70 -10.49 -48.75 -33.07
CA SER A 70 -9.76 -49.79 -33.82
C SER A 70 -10.14 -51.20 -33.36
N PHE A 71 -10.17 -51.43 -32.03
CA PHE A 71 -10.55 -52.72 -31.45
C PHE A 71 -12.01 -53.09 -31.78
N PHE A 72 -12.92 -52.12 -31.72
CA PHE A 72 -14.33 -52.32 -32.04
C PHE A 72 -14.55 -52.68 -33.51
N ILE A 73 -13.90 -51.96 -34.43
CA ILE A 73 -13.97 -52.25 -35.87
C ILE A 73 -13.37 -53.64 -36.17
N ALA A 74 -12.21 -53.96 -35.59
CA ALA A 74 -11.58 -55.27 -35.75
C ALA A 74 -12.49 -56.42 -35.25
N SER A 75 -13.11 -56.24 -34.08
CA SER A 75 -14.05 -57.21 -33.52
C SER A 75 -15.29 -57.41 -34.40
N LEU A 76 -15.82 -56.34 -34.98
CA LEU A 76 -16.95 -56.41 -35.94
C LEU A 76 -16.58 -57.15 -37.23
N ILE A 77 -15.40 -56.87 -37.79
CA ILE A 77 -14.92 -57.53 -39.02
C ILE A 77 -14.75 -59.03 -38.78
N ILE A 78 -14.17 -59.44 -37.64
CA ILE A 78 -13.95 -60.85 -37.30
C ILE A 78 -15.28 -61.60 -37.14
N TYR A 79 -16.29 -60.99 -36.51
CA TYR A 79 -17.52 -61.68 -36.16
C TYR A 79 -18.59 -61.66 -37.26
N LYS A 80 -18.65 -60.60 -38.08
CA LYS A 80 -19.72 -60.40 -39.07
C LYS A 80 -19.24 -60.21 -40.52
N GLY A 81 -17.93 -60.21 -40.75
CA GLY A 81 -17.33 -60.01 -42.07
C GLY A 81 -17.25 -58.54 -42.50
N PRO A 82 -16.47 -58.23 -43.56
CA PRO A 82 -16.17 -56.87 -43.98
C PRO A 82 -17.37 -56.14 -44.60
N GLU A 83 -18.34 -56.85 -45.17
CA GLU A 83 -19.53 -56.26 -45.80
C GLU A 83 -20.48 -55.58 -44.80
N PHE A 84 -20.40 -55.95 -43.52
CA PHE A 84 -21.27 -55.40 -42.47
C PHE A 84 -20.92 -53.94 -42.10
N LEU A 85 -19.73 -53.45 -42.47
CA LEU A 85 -19.30 -52.07 -42.25
C LEU A 85 -20.15 -51.03 -43.00
N LEU A 86 -20.84 -51.43 -44.08
CA LEU A 86 -21.74 -50.56 -44.84
C LEU A 86 -23.20 -50.62 -44.33
N LYS A 87 -23.54 -51.56 -43.44
CA LYS A 87 -24.89 -51.75 -42.86
C LYS A 87 -24.87 -51.65 -41.34
N ILE A 88 -24.23 -50.60 -40.82
CA ILE A 88 -24.12 -50.37 -39.37
C ILE A 88 -25.51 -50.09 -38.78
N PRO A 89 -25.99 -50.90 -37.80
CA PRO A 89 -27.30 -50.68 -37.19
C PRO A 89 -27.29 -49.40 -36.33
N PRO A 90 -28.38 -48.60 -36.32
CA PRO A 90 -28.43 -47.30 -35.65
C PRO A 90 -28.00 -47.30 -34.17
N LEU A 91 -28.27 -48.38 -33.43
CA LEU A 91 -27.87 -48.53 -32.01
C LEU A 91 -26.35 -48.50 -31.79
N SER A 92 -25.56 -49.01 -32.73
CA SER A 92 -24.09 -49.01 -32.61
C SER A 92 -23.50 -47.62 -32.80
N LEU A 93 -24.21 -46.73 -33.51
CA LEU A 93 -23.86 -45.32 -33.62
C LEU A 93 -24.02 -44.60 -32.27
N SER A 94 -25.06 -44.92 -31.49
CA SER A 94 -25.29 -44.33 -30.16
C SER A 94 -24.23 -44.74 -29.14
N LEU A 95 -23.74 -45.98 -29.20
CA LEU A 95 -22.65 -46.46 -28.34
C LEU A 95 -21.34 -45.72 -28.60
N LEU A 96 -21.05 -45.45 -29.89
CA LEU A 96 -19.87 -44.72 -30.33
C LEU A 96 -19.86 -43.26 -29.84
N VAL A 97 -21.02 -42.60 -29.89
CA VAL A 97 -21.19 -41.23 -29.36
C VAL A 97 -21.01 -41.18 -27.85
N GLY A 98 -21.50 -42.20 -27.12
CA GLY A 98 -21.30 -42.31 -25.66
C GLY A 98 -19.83 -42.47 -25.26
N ALA A 99 -19.04 -43.21 -26.05
CA ALA A 99 -17.60 -43.38 -25.82
C ALA A 99 -16.81 -42.08 -25.98
N CYS A 100 -17.23 -41.17 -26.86
CA CYS A 100 -16.64 -39.84 -27.01
C CYS A 100 -16.99 -38.90 -25.85
N ALA A 101 -18.14 -39.10 -25.19
CA ALA A 101 -18.62 -38.21 -24.14
C ALA A 101 -17.91 -38.40 -22.79
N ALA A 102 -17.48 -39.62 -22.45
CA ALA A 102 -16.87 -39.93 -21.16
C ALA A 102 -15.54 -39.19 -20.87
N PRO A 103 -14.59 -39.07 -21.83
CA PRO A 103 -13.36 -38.30 -21.60
C PRO A 103 -13.63 -36.80 -21.42
N ILE A 104 -14.61 -36.26 -22.15
CA ILE A 104 -15.01 -34.85 -22.07
C ILE A 104 -15.63 -34.56 -20.70
N THR A 105 -16.49 -35.44 -20.19
CA THR A 105 -17.12 -35.26 -18.87
C THR A 105 -16.09 -35.38 -17.75
N ILE A 106 -15.17 -36.35 -17.81
CA ILE A 106 -14.08 -36.49 -16.82
C ILE A 106 -13.17 -35.25 -16.81
N ALA A 107 -12.74 -34.78 -17.99
CA ALA A 107 -11.93 -33.56 -18.10
C ALA A 107 -12.68 -32.34 -17.52
N SER A 108 -13.98 -32.22 -17.79
CA SER A 108 -14.81 -31.11 -17.29
C SER A 108 -14.92 -31.09 -15.75
N ILE A 109 -15.09 -32.26 -15.10
CA ILE A 109 -15.17 -32.37 -13.63
C ILE A 109 -13.83 -32.03 -13.00
N PHE A 110 -12.73 -32.51 -13.58
CA PHE A 110 -11.39 -32.24 -13.07
C PHE A 110 -11.01 -30.75 -13.16
N LEU A 111 -11.29 -30.11 -14.31
CA LEU A 111 -11.11 -28.67 -14.51
C LEU A 111 -11.92 -27.86 -13.48
N ARG A 112 -13.17 -28.25 -13.20
CA ARG A 112 -14.00 -27.61 -12.18
C ARG A 112 -13.36 -27.67 -10.79
N ASN A 113 -12.84 -28.82 -10.37
CA ASN A 113 -12.23 -28.98 -9.04
C ASN A 113 -10.93 -28.17 -8.88
N LYS A 114 -10.10 -28.11 -9.92
CA LYS A 114 -8.88 -27.27 -9.90
C LYS A 114 -9.21 -25.78 -9.88
N ASN A 115 -10.20 -25.36 -10.67
CA ASN A 115 -10.68 -23.96 -10.68
C ASN A 115 -11.20 -23.54 -9.30
N LYS A 116 -11.89 -24.42 -8.57
CA LYS A 116 -12.29 -24.15 -7.18
C LYS A 116 -11.09 -23.91 -6.26
N ARG A 117 -10.02 -24.69 -6.38
CA ARG A 117 -8.79 -24.51 -5.57
C ARG A 117 -8.11 -23.17 -5.89
N ILE A 118 -8.00 -22.82 -7.18
CA ILE A 118 -7.45 -21.52 -7.61
C ILE A 118 -8.29 -20.38 -7.03
N GLN A 119 -9.62 -20.49 -7.05
CA GLN A 119 -10.49 -19.48 -6.48
C GLN A 119 -10.30 -19.33 -4.97
N LYS A 120 -10.13 -20.44 -4.23
CA LYS A 120 -9.82 -20.40 -2.79
C LYS A 120 -8.50 -19.66 -2.52
N LEU A 121 -7.44 -19.97 -3.28
CA LEU A 121 -6.14 -19.29 -3.14
C LEU A 121 -6.22 -17.81 -3.50
N LYS A 122 -6.95 -17.45 -4.56
CA LYS A 122 -7.21 -16.04 -4.92
C LYS A 122 -7.92 -15.29 -3.79
N ASN A 123 -8.94 -15.89 -3.18
CA ASN A 123 -9.64 -15.30 -2.04
C ASN A 123 -8.70 -15.13 -0.83
N LYS A 124 -7.86 -16.14 -0.54
CA LYS A 124 -6.85 -16.06 0.53
C LYS A 124 -5.85 -14.93 0.28
N LYS A 125 -5.34 -14.80 -0.95
CA LYS A 125 -4.48 -13.68 -1.37
C LYS A 125 -5.16 -12.33 -1.14
N SER A 126 -6.40 -12.17 -1.59
CA SER A 126 -7.16 -10.92 -1.40
C SER A 126 -7.33 -10.57 0.08
N LYS A 127 -7.63 -11.55 0.94
CA LYS A 127 -7.72 -11.35 2.40
C LYS A 127 -6.36 -10.92 3.00
N LEU A 128 -5.27 -11.57 2.60
CA LEU A 128 -3.92 -11.21 3.05
C LEU A 128 -3.51 -9.80 2.61
N LEU A 129 -3.81 -9.42 1.37
CA LEU A 129 -3.56 -8.06 0.87
C LEU A 129 -4.34 -7.02 1.66
N SER A 130 -5.62 -7.26 1.95
CA SER A 130 -6.41 -6.37 2.80
C SER A 130 -5.82 -6.24 4.21
N GLN A 131 -5.31 -7.33 4.79
CA GLN A 131 -4.62 -7.28 6.08
C GLN A 131 -3.29 -6.52 5.99
N TYR A 132 -2.54 -6.68 4.90
CA TYR A 132 -1.30 -5.94 4.65
C TYR A 132 -1.55 -4.44 4.56
N GLU A 133 -2.54 -4.02 3.76
CA GLU A 133 -2.93 -2.61 3.62
C GLU A 133 -3.34 -2.02 4.96
N LYS A 134 -4.18 -2.73 5.73
CA LYS A 134 -4.57 -2.30 7.08
C LYS A 134 -3.37 -2.17 8.01
N ALA A 135 -2.47 -3.15 8.02
CA ALA A 135 -1.25 -3.11 8.84
C ALA A 135 -0.33 -1.94 8.45
N LEU A 136 -0.22 -1.64 7.15
CA LEU A 136 0.55 -0.52 6.65
C LEU A 136 -0.03 0.81 7.15
N ILE A 137 -1.34 1.03 6.95
CA ILE A 137 -2.05 2.23 7.40
C ILE A 137 -1.94 2.40 8.92
N LEU A 138 -2.13 1.32 9.70
CA LEU A 138 -1.97 1.36 11.15
C LEU A 138 -0.54 1.70 11.57
N SER A 139 0.47 1.17 10.87
CA SER A 139 1.87 1.47 11.16
C SER A 139 2.21 2.94 10.89
N GLU A 140 1.67 3.52 9.82
CA GLU A 140 1.84 4.94 9.50
C GLU A 140 1.15 5.82 10.53
N LYS A 141 -0.10 5.51 10.88
CA LYS A 141 -0.86 6.21 11.94
C LYS A 141 -0.14 6.16 13.29
N LYS A 142 0.40 5.00 13.68
CA LYS A 142 1.15 4.85 14.93
C LYS A 142 2.44 5.67 14.92
N LYS A 143 3.20 5.66 13.82
CA LYS A 143 4.40 6.52 13.66
C LYS A 143 4.03 8.00 13.79
N GLU A 144 2.92 8.39 13.19
CA GLU A 144 2.33 9.73 13.34
C GLU A 144 2.07 10.07 14.81
N GLU A 145 1.34 9.22 15.53
CA GLU A 145 0.97 9.43 16.93
C GLU A 145 2.20 9.55 17.83
N ILE A 146 3.18 8.67 17.65
CA ILE A 146 4.44 8.72 18.40
C ILE A 146 5.16 10.04 18.16
N LEU A 147 5.29 10.46 16.89
CA LEU A 147 5.91 11.73 16.55
C LEU A 147 5.14 12.93 17.15
N HIS A 148 3.80 12.86 17.18
CA HIS A 148 2.96 13.88 17.83
C HIS A 148 3.24 13.97 19.33
N SER A 149 3.23 12.83 20.03
CA SER A 149 3.44 12.77 21.47
C SER A 149 4.82 13.32 21.85
N LEU A 150 5.87 12.85 21.17
CA LEU A 150 7.25 13.27 21.41
C LEU A 150 7.43 14.78 21.19
N LEU A 151 6.96 15.32 20.05
CA LEU A 151 7.14 16.74 19.73
C LEU A 151 6.29 17.66 20.60
N ARG A 152 5.02 17.30 20.87
CA ARG A 152 4.06 18.20 21.52
C ARG A 152 4.22 18.26 23.03
N HIS A 153 4.49 17.13 23.68
CA HIS A 153 4.57 17.06 25.13
C HIS A 153 6.02 17.09 25.59
N ASP A 154 6.85 16.16 25.12
CA ASP A 154 8.18 15.99 25.71
C ASP A 154 9.15 17.10 25.29
N VAL A 155 9.29 17.35 23.99
CA VAL A 155 10.23 18.37 23.50
C VAL A 155 9.78 19.77 23.91
N LYS A 156 8.49 20.09 23.77
CA LYS A 156 7.95 21.39 24.20
C LYS A 156 8.13 21.61 25.70
N ASN A 157 7.93 20.59 26.54
CA ASN A 157 8.18 20.71 27.97
C ASN A 157 9.66 20.96 28.28
N LYS A 158 10.57 20.25 27.61
CA LYS A 158 12.03 20.47 27.77
C LYS A 158 12.43 21.90 27.35
N ILE A 159 11.86 22.42 26.27
CA ILE A 159 12.04 23.82 25.86
C ILE A 159 11.52 24.79 26.90
N ARG A 160 10.31 24.58 27.44
CA ARG A 160 9.74 25.44 28.50
C ARG A 160 10.62 25.48 29.74
N ILE A 161 11.18 24.33 30.16
CA ILE A 161 12.13 24.26 31.27
C ILE A 161 13.40 25.07 30.96
N ALA A 162 13.98 24.89 29.78
CA ALA A 162 15.16 25.67 29.35
C ALA A 162 14.87 27.18 29.30
N GLN A 163 13.70 27.59 28.80
CA GLN A 163 13.24 28.98 28.84
C GLN A 163 13.07 29.50 30.27
N GLY A 164 12.58 28.66 31.19
CA GLY A 164 12.46 28.99 32.61
C GLY A 164 13.82 29.29 33.23
N TYR A 165 14.79 28.40 33.07
CA TYR A 165 16.16 28.64 33.54
C TYR A 165 16.80 29.86 32.89
N HIS A 166 16.61 30.04 31.58
CA HIS A 166 17.10 31.23 30.89
C HIS A 166 16.53 32.53 31.49
N LYS A 167 15.21 32.59 31.75
CA LYS A 167 14.56 33.74 32.40
C LYS A 167 15.06 33.99 33.82
N ILE A 168 15.41 32.94 34.56
CA ILE A 168 16.01 33.05 35.90
C ILE A 168 17.43 33.62 35.79
N LEU A 169 18.25 33.10 34.87
CA LEU A 169 19.62 33.57 34.64
C LEU A 169 19.67 35.05 34.24
N GLN A 170 18.68 35.52 33.47
CA GLN A 170 18.57 36.94 33.11
C GLN A 170 18.35 37.90 34.29
N LYS A 171 17.99 37.40 35.48
CA LYS A 171 17.81 38.24 36.69
C LYS A 171 19.12 38.52 37.43
N PHE A 172 20.19 37.82 37.11
CA PHE A 172 21.49 38.00 37.76
C PHE A 172 22.34 39.02 37.00
N GLU A 173 23.26 39.69 37.71
CA GLU A 173 24.32 40.45 37.05
C GLU A 173 25.33 39.47 36.45
N LEU A 174 25.40 39.48 35.13
CA LEU A 174 26.24 38.59 34.34
C LEU A 174 27.27 39.41 33.56
N SER A 175 28.43 38.83 33.29
CA SER A 175 29.40 39.45 32.37
C SER A 175 28.80 39.56 30.96
N GLU A 176 29.28 40.53 30.18
CA GLU A 176 28.81 40.74 28.81
C GLU A 176 29.00 39.50 27.91
N GLU A 177 30.08 38.75 28.13
CA GLU A 177 30.33 37.49 27.42
C GLU A 177 29.27 36.41 27.73
N VAL A 178 28.89 36.26 29.01
CA VAL A 178 27.83 35.32 29.42
C VAL A 178 26.45 35.77 28.92
N LYS A 179 26.18 37.09 28.88
CA LYS A 179 24.96 37.63 28.27
C LYS A 179 24.85 37.30 26.79
N ASP A 180 25.95 37.37 26.03
CA ASP A 180 25.96 36.99 24.62
C ASP A 180 25.67 35.49 24.42
N TYR A 181 26.29 34.61 25.23
CA TYR A 181 25.97 33.17 25.21
C TYR A 181 24.50 32.90 25.52
N LEU A 182 23.93 33.58 26.53
CA LEU A 182 22.52 33.46 26.86
C LEU A 182 21.61 33.95 25.73
N LYS A 183 21.97 35.04 25.05
CA LYS A 183 21.25 35.54 23.88
C LYS A 183 21.25 34.52 22.74
N LYS A 184 22.40 33.91 22.45
CA LYS A 184 22.55 32.83 21.46
C LYS A 184 21.72 31.60 21.83
N ALA A 185 21.74 31.17 23.09
CA ALA A 185 20.94 30.05 23.59
C ALA A 185 19.43 30.33 23.45
N ASN A 186 18.97 31.51 23.82
CA ASN A 186 17.56 31.91 23.67
C ASN A 186 17.14 31.93 22.20
N LYS A 187 18.00 32.45 21.30
CA LYS A 187 17.75 32.41 19.86
C LYS A 187 17.61 30.98 19.34
N ALA A 188 18.45 30.05 19.80
CA ALA A 188 18.35 28.64 19.45
C ALA A 188 17.03 28.01 19.96
N ILE A 189 16.68 28.26 21.23
CA ILE A 189 15.44 27.77 21.84
C ILE A 189 14.19 28.29 21.11
N ARG A 190 14.17 29.58 20.73
CA ARG A 190 13.07 30.16 19.93
C ARG A 190 12.96 29.48 18.58
N LYS A 191 14.07 29.34 17.85
CA LYS A 191 14.09 28.60 16.56
C LYS A 191 13.57 27.17 16.69
N SER A 192 13.94 26.45 17.75
CA SER A 192 13.43 25.10 18.01
C SER A 192 11.92 25.10 18.27
N THR A 193 11.40 26.11 18.97
CA THR A 193 9.97 26.29 19.21
C THR A 193 9.22 26.53 17.89
N ASP A 194 9.76 27.40 17.04
CA ASP A 194 9.17 27.72 15.74
C ASP A 194 9.10 26.48 14.84
N ILE A 195 10.14 25.65 14.82
CA ILE A 195 10.14 24.39 14.06
C ILE A 195 9.03 23.45 14.55
N ILE A 196 8.85 23.31 15.87
CA ILE A 196 7.81 22.45 16.44
C ILE A 196 6.42 22.93 16.08
N GLU A 197 6.16 24.24 16.14
CA GLU A 197 4.87 24.79 15.73
C GLU A 197 4.65 24.68 14.21
N LYS A 198 5.67 24.86 13.36
CA LYS A 198 5.56 24.59 11.91
C LYS A 198 5.21 23.14 11.61
N VAL A 199 5.85 22.18 12.28
CA VAL A 199 5.53 20.75 12.15
C VAL A 199 4.10 20.47 12.59
N ARG A 200 3.60 21.16 13.62
CA ARG A 200 2.22 21.06 14.06
C ARG A 200 1.24 21.57 12.99
N THR A 201 1.45 22.78 12.47
CA THR A 201 0.61 23.38 11.44
C THR A 201 0.52 22.49 10.21
N LEU A 202 1.65 22.00 9.70
CA LEU A 202 1.67 21.08 8.54
C LEU A 202 0.82 19.81 8.74
N ARG A 203 0.70 19.32 9.98
CA ARG A 203 -0.09 18.11 10.29
C ARG A 203 -1.56 18.41 10.51
N GLU A 204 -1.92 19.55 11.12
CA GLU A 204 -3.32 19.98 11.27
C GLU A 204 -3.97 20.16 9.88
N ILE A 205 -3.25 20.77 8.93
CA ILE A 205 -3.75 20.94 7.55
C ILE A 205 -3.92 19.63 6.78
N ARG A 206 -3.16 18.56 7.07
CA ARG A 206 -3.40 17.25 6.43
C ARG A 206 -4.76 16.68 6.82
N ASN A 207 -5.28 17.01 8.00
CA ASN A 207 -6.52 16.45 8.53
C ASN A 207 -7.74 17.30 8.14
N GLU A 208 -7.57 18.60 7.90
CA GLU A 208 -8.64 19.53 7.56
C GLU A 208 -8.44 20.16 6.17
N ASN A 209 -8.98 19.51 5.13
CA ASN A 209 -9.01 20.05 3.77
C ASN A 209 -10.13 21.09 3.58
N MET A 210 -10.20 22.10 4.46
CA MET A 210 -11.18 23.19 4.32
C MET A 210 -10.64 24.29 3.40
N VAL A 211 -11.13 24.33 2.17
CA VAL A 211 -10.84 25.39 1.21
C VAL A 211 -11.92 26.46 1.28
N LYS A 212 -11.54 27.71 1.54
CA LYS A 212 -12.46 28.86 1.65
C LYS A 212 -12.17 29.89 0.55
N ASN A 213 -13.17 30.72 0.24
CA ASN A 213 -12.97 31.87 -0.65
C ASN A 213 -12.29 33.00 0.11
N ILE A 214 -11.07 33.36 -0.29
CA ILE A 214 -10.19 34.30 0.40
C ILE A 214 -9.86 35.48 -0.53
N LYS A 215 -9.97 36.71 -0.02
CA LYS A 215 -9.46 37.90 -0.70
C LYS A 215 -7.96 38.00 -0.43
N ILE A 216 -7.14 37.98 -1.50
CA ILE A 216 -5.68 37.90 -1.34
C ILE A 216 -5.04 39.25 -0.96
N ASN A 217 -5.61 40.35 -1.43
CA ASN A 217 -5.03 41.68 -1.28
C ASN A 217 -4.78 42.11 0.19
N PRO A 218 -5.75 41.93 1.12
CA PRO A 218 -5.54 42.24 2.52
C PRO A 218 -4.45 41.39 3.17
N ILE A 219 -4.33 40.13 2.77
CA ILE A 219 -3.30 39.21 3.29
C ILE A 219 -1.92 39.67 2.85
N LEU A 220 -1.75 39.99 1.56
CA LEU A 220 -0.47 40.49 1.05
C LEU A 220 -0.08 41.83 1.69
N GLU A 221 -1.02 42.75 1.90
CA GLU A 221 -0.74 44.02 2.57
C GLU A 221 -0.26 43.82 4.01
N LYS A 222 -0.94 42.95 4.76
CA LYS A 222 -0.53 42.57 6.12
C LYS A 222 0.88 41.97 6.12
N LEU A 223 1.18 41.06 5.20
CA LEU A 223 2.47 40.39 5.13
C LEU A 223 3.61 41.33 4.72
N ILE A 224 3.37 42.25 3.78
CA ILE A 224 4.35 43.25 3.38
C ILE A 224 4.65 44.19 4.55
N ALA A 225 3.62 44.65 5.27
CA ALA A 225 3.79 45.48 6.45
C ALA A 225 4.62 44.78 7.54
N ASN A 226 4.32 43.51 7.82
CA ASN A 226 5.02 42.71 8.82
C ASN A 226 6.50 42.45 8.50
N ASN A 227 6.88 42.45 7.22
CA ASN A 227 8.24 42.16 6.78
C ASN A 227 9.05 43.40 6.40
N LYS A 228 8.47 44.60 6.52
CA LYS A 228 9.09 45.86 6.10
C LYS A 228 10.40 46.14 6.85
N ASP A 229 10.38 46.01 8.18
CA ASP A 229 11.56 46.27 9.02
C ASP A 229 12.74 45.36 8.65
N ILE A 230 12.44 44.09 8.34
CA ILE A 230 13.45 43.09 7.96
C ILE A 230 13.97 43.39 6.54
N ALA A 231 13.10 43.81 5.63
CA ALA A 231 13.48 44.17 4.27
C ALA A 231 14.39 45.42 4.26
N ASP A 232 14.06 46.43 5.07
CA ASP A 232 14.83 47.66 5.22
C ASP A 232 16.23 47.37 5.79
N GLN A 233 16.32 46.48 6.80
CA GLN A 233 17.61 46.02 7.35
C GLN A 233 18.49 45.30 6.31
N ASN A 234 17.90 44.70 5.28
CA ASN A 234 18.61 44.00 4.21
C ASN A 234 18.73 44.85 2.92
N ASN A 235 18.33 46.13 2.94
CA ASN A 235 18.32 47.04 1.79
C ASN A 235 17.49 46.52 0.58
N ILE A 236 16.36 45.87 0.86
CA ILE A 236 15.48 45.28 -0.15
C ILE A 236 14.15 46.04 -0.21
N GLN A 237 13.75 46.47 -1.40
CA GLN A 237 12.47 47.14 -1.64
C GLN A 237 11.40 46.13 -2.09
N ILE A 238 10.30 46.01 -1.33
CA ILE A 238 9.15 45.15 -1.68
C ILE A 238 8.15 45.93 -2.54
N LYS A 239 7.82 45.42 -3.74
CA LYS A 239 6.84 46.03 -4.66
C LYS A 239 5.63 45.13 -4.88
N LYS A 240 4.45 45.59 -4.47
CA LYS A 240 3.18 44.91 -4.75
C LYS A 240 2.64 45.31 -6.12
N LYS A 241 2.49 44.34 -7.03
CA LYS A 241 1.67 44.47 -8.25
C LYS A 241 0.61 43.38 -8.25
N ALA A 242 -0.56 43.68 -7.68
CA ALA A 242 -1.64 42.72 -7.55
C ALA A 242 -2.99 43.31 -7.98
N THR A 243 -3.77 42.51 -8.70
CA THR A 243 -5.18 42.78 -9.01
C THR A 243 -6.07 42.29 -7.87
N ASP A 244 -7.21 42.95 -7.66
CA ASP A 244 -8.15 42.54 -6.62
C ASP A 244 -8.86 41.24 -7.02
N CYS A 245 -8.41 40.12 -6.44
CA CYS A 245 -8.91 38.79 -6.77
C CYS A 245 -9.30 37.98 -5.52
N LYS A 246 -10.32 37.14 -5.68
CA LYS A 246 -10.73 36.14 -4.71
C LYS A 246 -10.23 34.79 -5.19
N ILE A 247 -9.53 34.06 -4.32
CA ILE A 247 -9.03 32.73 -4.62
C ILE A 247 -9.61 31.71 -3.65
N ARG A 248 -9.65 30.46 -4.10
CA ARG A 248 -9.94 29.32 -3.23
C ARG A 248 -8.64 28.88 -2.58
N GLY A 249 -8.52 29.11 -1.27
CA GLY A 249 -7.30 28.82 -0.51
C GLY A 249 -7.60 28.15 0.83
N GLY A 250 -6.66 27.34 1.30
CA GLY A 250 -6.66 26.79 2.66
C GLY A 250 -5.97 27.72 3.65
N GLU A 251 -5.88 27.28 4.90
CA GLU A 251 -5.37 28.08 6.02
C GLU A 251 -3.86 28.38 5.93
N LEU A 252 -3.10 27.58 5.17
CA LEU A 252 -1.67 27.78 4.91
C LEU A 252 -1.31 28.92 3.95
N LEU A 253 -2.30 29.56 3.36
CA LEU A 253 -2.05 30.54 2.30
C LEU A 253 -1.22 31.73 2.81
N GLU A 254 -1.52 32.23 4.01
CA GLU A 254 -0.76 33.32 4.63
C GLU A 254 0.69 32.89 4.96
N GLU A 255 0.87 31.69 5.49
CA GLU A 255 2.19 31.14 5.83
C GLU A 255 3.04 30.86 4.59
N LEU A 256 2.43 30.41 3.48
CA LEU A 256 3.10 30.27 2.18
C LEU A 256 3.71 31.60 1.73
N PHE A 257 2.89 32.66 1.65
CA PHE A 257 3.37 33.97 1.21
C PHE A 257 4.39 34.56 2.17
N SER A 258 4.22 34.40 3.49
CA SER A 258 5.20 34.83 4.48
C SER A 258 6.55 34.15 4.27
N ASN A 259 6.56 32.82 4.07
CA ASN A 259 7.80 32.07 3.84
C ASN A 259 8.48 32.48 2.52
N LEU A 260 7.71 32.74 1.47
CA LEU A 260 8.25 33.22 0.19
C LEU A 260 8.91 34.60 0.36
N ILE A 261 8.22 35.55 0.99
CA ILE A 261 8.73 36.90 1.23
C ILE A 261 9.99 36.84 2.11
N GLU A 262 9.96 36.11 3.23
CA GLU A 262 11.12 35.96 4.11
C GLU A 262 12.33 35.33 3.40
N ASN A 263 12.10 34.29 2.60
CA ASN A 263 13.17 33.63 1.85
C ASN A 263 13.77 34.57 0.82
N SER A 264 12.94 35.35 0.12
CA SER A 264 13.42 36.37 -0.81
C SER A 264 14.23 37.45 -0.08
N ILE A 265 13.82 37.92 1.09
CA ILE A 265 14.59 38.91 1.85
C ILE A 265 15.94 38.34 2.32
N LYS A 266 15.96 37.09 2.79
CA LYS A 266 17.17 36.46 3.36
C LYS A 266 18.17 35.97 2.32
N HIS A 267 17.69 35.57 1.14
CA HIS A 267 18.49 34.85 0.15
C HIS A 267 18.54 35.51 -1.22
N SER A 268 17.74 36.55 -1.49
CA SER A 268 17.94 37.27 -2.75
C SER A 268 19.24 38.06 -2.67
N ASN A 269 20.07 37.90 -3.70
CA ASN A 269 21.20 38.80 -3.96
C ASN A 269 20.72 40.10 -4.67
N GLY A 270 19.42 40.37 -4.64
CA GLY A 270 18.80 41.51 -5.28
C GLY A 270 18.47 42.62 -4.28
N ASN A 271 18.12 43.79 -4.79
CA ASN A 271 17.67 44.94 -4.00
C ASN A 271 16.15 45.17 -4.08
N LYS A 272 15.42 44.29 -4.79
CA LYS A 272 13.97 44.41 -5.03
C LYS A 272 13.29 43.05 -5.10
N ILE A 273 12.09 42.95 -4.54
CA ILE A 273 11.20 41.78 -4.59
C ILE A 273 9.82 42.22 -5.10
#